data_AF-A0A2K8MCS8-F1
#
_entry.id   AF-A0A2K8MCS8-F1
#
_cell.length_a   1.000
_cell.length_b   1.000
_cell.length_c   1.000
_cell.angle_alpha   90.00
_cell.angle_beta   90.00
_cell.angle_gamma   90.00
#
_symmetry.space_group_name_H-M   'P 1'
#
loop_
_entity.id
_entity.type
_entity.pdbx_description
1 polymer ?
#
loop_
_entity_poly.entity_id
_entity_poly.type
_entity_poly.pdbx_seq_one_letter_code
_entity_poly.pdbx_strand_id
1 'polypeptide(L)'
;METVTMNHYGAQTQEHWRKHRAAEYAQIENPTKFFTDLGDRIAAEIERRTNEAEQQQQAGQSTDFMANLASLNNVSTTVRDDVLREMAFTEPGSLI
;
A
#
# COMPACT_ATOMS: atom_id res chain seq x y z
N MET A 1 0.90 8.43 -26.02
CA MET A 1 0.31 8.98 -24.78
C MET A 1 0.23 7.81 -23.81
N GLU A 2 1.16 7.70 -22.87
CA GLU A 2 1.03 6.71 -21.79
C GLU A 2 -0.09 7.17 -20.88
N THR A 3 -1.27 6.57 -21.02
CA THR A 3 -2.31 6.69 -20.02
C THR A 3 -1.76 6.02 -18.78
N VAL A 4 -1.30 6.81 -17.80
CA VAL A 4 -0.89 6.28 -16.51
C VAL A 4 -2.14 5.68 -15.88
N THR A 5 -2.27 4.36 -15.98
CA THR A 5 -3.45 3.65 -15.49
C THR A 5 -3.30 3.56 -13.99
N MET A 6 -4.10 4.37 -13.29
CA MET A 6 -4.18 4.39 -11.84
C MET A 6 -4.34 2.97 -11.28
N ASN A 7 -3.45 2.59 -10.36
CA ASN A 7 -3.49 1.26 -9.77
C ASN A 7 -4.63 1.12 -8.74
N HIS A 8 -4.90 -0.12 -8.32
CA HIS A 8 -6.02 -0.41 -7.43
C HIS A 8 -5.89 0.26 -6.05
N TYR A 9 -4.66 0.48 -5.56
CA TYR A 9 -4.42 1.19 -4.30
C TYR A 9 -4.80 2.66 -4.43
N GLY A 10 -4.33 3.32 -5.49
CA GLY A 10 -4.72 4.68 -5.81
C GLY A 10 -6.24 4.83 -5.91
N ALA A 11 -6.91 3.93 -6.64
CA ALA A 11 -8.36 3.93 -6.81
C ALA A 11 -9.11 3.81 -5.47
N GLN A 12 -8.66 2.90 -4.58
CA GLN A 12 -9.24 2.74 -3.24
C GLN A 12 -9.03 3.99 -2.39
N THR A 13 -7.82 4.56 -2.38
CA THR A 13 -7.52 5.77 -1.61
C THR A 13 -8.33 6.96 -2.13
N GLN A 14 -8.46 7.10 -3.45
CA GLN A 14 -9.29 8.14 -4.06
C GLN A 14 -10.75 8.02 -3.65
N GLU A 15 -11.33 6.82 -3.71
CA GLU A 15 -12.72 6.60 -3.31
C GLU A 15 -12.92 6.91 -1.82
N HIS A 16 -11.97 6.51 -0.97
CA HIS A 16 -12.00 6.77 0.45
C HIS A 16 -11.93 8.27 0.75
N TRP A 17 -10.99 8.99 0.15
CA TRP A 17 -10.86 10.45 0.29
C TRP A 17 -12.09 11.18 -0.24
N ARG A 18 -12.69 10.72 -1.34
CA ARG A 18 -13.93 11.30 -1.83
C ARG A 18 -15.09 11.14 -0.84
N LYS A 19 -15.17 10.00 -0.13
CA LYS A 19 -16.24 9.70 0.85
C LYS A 19 -16.03 10.41 2.19
N HIS A 20 -14.81 10.39 2.72
CA HIS A 20 -14.51 10.85 4.07
C HIS A 20 -13.89 12.25 4.12
N ARG A 21 -13.31 12.70 3.01
CA ARG A 21 -12.48 13.91 2.93
C ARG A 21 -12.77 14.75 1.69
N ALA A 22 -14.05 14.94 1.38
CA ALA A 22 -14.50 15.63 0.18
C ALA A 22 -13.93 17.07 0.05
N ALA A 23 -13.72 17.77 1.18
CA ALA A 23 -13.15 19.11 1.20
C ALA A 23 -11.67 19.12 0.79
N GLU A 24 -10.87 18.16 1.25
CA GLU A 24 -9.46 18.02 0.87
C GLU A 24 -9.35 17.53 -0.58
N TYR A 25 -10.20 16.57 -0.97
CA TYR A 25 -10.27 16.08 -2.34
C TYR A 25 -10.56 17.20 -3.35
N ALA A 26 -11.43 18.16 -3.00
CA ALA A 26 -11.76 19.31 -3.84
C ALA A 26 -10.62 20.33 -3.99
N GLN A 27 -9.62 20.31 -3.11
CA GLN A 27 -8.43 21.18 -3.21
C GLN A 27 -7.34 20.58 -4.10
N ILE A 28 -7.45 19.31 -4.48
CA ILE A 28 -6.47 18.66 -5.34
C ILE A 28 -6.73 19.10 -6.79
N GLU A 29 -5.77 19.80 -7.38
CA GLU A 29 -5.87 20.33 -8.74
C GLU A 29 -5.93 19.23 -9.81
N ASN A 30 -5.21 18.12 -9.59
CA ASN A 30 -5.20 16.95 -10.46
C ASN A 30 -5.33 15.66 -9.64
N PRO A 31 -6.56 15.29 -9.21
CA PRO A 31 -6.78 14.16 -8.32
C PRO A 31 -6.31 12.85 -8.96
N THR A 32 -6.57 12.64 -10.27
CA THR A 32 -6.11 11.44 -10.97
C THR A 32 -4.60 11.26 -10.90
N LYS A 33 -3.81 12.33 -11.13
CA LYS A 33 -2.35 12.25 -11.06
C LYS A 33 -1.87 12.01 -9.62
N PHE A 34 -2.41 12.77 -8.67
CA PHE A 34 -2.03 12.63 -7.25
C PHE A 34 -2.24 11.22 -6.73
N PHE A 35 -3.43 10.65 -6.95
CA PHE A 35 -3.75 9.31 -6.46
C PHE A 35 -3.11 8.20 -7.29
N THR A 36 -2.75 8.46 -8.56
CA THR A 36 -1.92 7.54 -9.34
C THR A 36 -0.51 7.46 -8.74
N ASP A 37 0.13 8.62 -8.51
CA ASP A 37 1.45 8.68 -7.88
C ASP A 37 1.44 8.09 -6.46
N LEU A 38 0.36 8.35 -5.69
CA LEU A 38 0.18 7.81 -4.34
C LEU A 38 0.00 6.29 -4.38
N GLY A 39 -0.82 5.80 -5.31
CA GLY A 39 -1.01 4.38 -5.53
C GLY A 39 0.31 3.69 -5.85
N ASP A 40 1.12 4.27 -6.74
CA ASP A 40 2.40 3.67 -7.16
C ASP A 40 3.41 3.63 -6.02
N ARG A 41 3.43 4.66 -5.17
CA ARG A 41 4.20 4.65 -3.92
C ARG A 41 3.74 3.56 -2.96
N ILE A 42 2.43 3.37 -2.81
CA ILE A 42 1.87 2.30 -1.98
C ILE A 42 2.29 0.93 -2.51
N ALA A 43 2.18 0.71 -3.82
CA ALA A 43 2.58 -0.56 -4.45
C ALA A 43 4.07 -0.84 -4.24
N ALA A 44 4.94 0.15 -4.49
CA ALA A 44 6.39 0.02 -4.31
C ALA A 44 6.78 -0.25 -2.85
N GLU A 45 6.11 0.39 -1.89
CA GLU A 45 6.40 0.19 -0.47
C GLU A 45 5.93 -1.19 0.02
N ILE A 46 4.78 -1.68 -0.45
CA ILE A 46 4.32 -3.05 -0.19
C ILE A 46 5.32 -4.06 -0.73
N GLU A 47 5.78 -3.88 -1.97
CA GLU A 47 6.78 -4.76 -2.58
C GLU A 47 8.09 -4.74 -1.79
N ARG A 48 8.58 -3.54 -1.42
CA ARG A 48 9.80 -3.38 -0.61
C ARG A 48 9.69 -4.10 0.73
N ARG A 49 8.64 -3.83 1.50
CA ARG A 49 8.43 -4.44 2.82
C ARG A 49 8.17 -5.93 2.75
N THR A 50 7.50 -6.40 1.68
CA THR A 50 7.32 -7.84 1.44
C THR A 50 8.69 -8.48 1.22
N ASN A 51 9.50 -7.98 0.29
CA ASN A 51 10.84 -8.51 0.03
C ASN A 51 11.72 -8.53 1.30
N GLU A 52 11.68 -7.48 2.12
CA GLU A 52 12.42 -7.42 3.38
C GLU A 52 11.95 -8.49 4.38
N ALA A 53 10.64 -8.67 4.51
CA ALA A 53 10.06 -9.66 5.42
C ALA A 53 10.27 -11.10 4.92
N GLU A 54 10.25 -11.34 3.61
CA GLU A 54 10.59 -12.63 3.01
C GLU A 54 12.07 -12.99 3.25
N GLN A 55 12.99 -12.03 3.10
CA GLN A 55 14.42 -12.23 3.38
C GLN A 55 14.67 -12.54 4.87
N GLN A 56 13.97 -11.85 5.77
CA GLN A 56 14.04 -12.13 7.21
C GLN A 56 13.47 -13.50 7.56
N GLN A 57 12.39 -13.94 6.90
CA GLN A 57 11.85 -15.27 7.09
C GLN A 57 12.81 -16.34 6.56
N GLN A 58 13.35 -16.18 5.36
CA GLN A 58 14.31 -17.12 4.76
C GLN A 58 15.57 -17.34 5.63
N ALA A 59 16.04 -16.30 6.32
CA ALA A 59 17.16 -16.40 7.26
C ALA A 59 16.87 -17.29 8.50
N GLY A 60 15.60 -17.63 8.75
CA GLY A 60 15.16 -18.49 9.85
C GLY A 60 14.40 -19.76 9.41
N GLN A 61 14.38 -20.10 8.12
CA GLN A 61 13.47 -21.13 7.60
C GLN A 61 13.96 -22.59 7.77
N SER A 62 13.04 -23.40 8.31
CA SER A 62 13.01 -24.86 8.35
C SER A 62 12.67 -25.45 6.96
N THR A 63 13.02 -26.72 6.72
CA THR A 63 12.95 -27.44 5.43
C THR A 63 11.55 -27.61 4.80
N ASP A 64 10.47 -27.18 5.47
CA ASP A 64 9.09 -27.47 5.06
C ASP A 64 8.49 -26.37 4.15
N PHE A 65 8.40 -26.70 2.86
CA PHE A 65 7.93 -25.79 1.80
C PHE A 65 6.50 -25.27 2.00
N MET A 66 5.58 -26.10 2.54
CA MET A 66 4.19 -25.68 2.77
C MET A 66 4.03 -24.73 3.97
N ALA A 67 4.84 -24.90 5.02
CA ALA A 67 4.87 -23.98 6.14
C ALA A 67 5.40 -22.60 5.71
N ASN A 68 6.41 -22.59 4.83
CA ASN A 68 6.94 -21.35 4.25
C ASN A 68 5.92 -20.64 3.35
N LEU A 69 5.18 -21.35 2.51
CA LEU A 69 4.15 -20.72 1.68
C LEU A 69 3.02 -20.08 2.50
N ALA A 70 2.63 -20.71 3.61
CA ALA A 70 1.64 -20.14 4.53
C ALA A 70 2.21 -18.92 5.28
N SER A 71 3.49 -18.94 5.69
CA SER A 71 4.12 -17.80 6.36
C SER A 71 4.30 -16.59 5.44
N LEU A 72 4.66 -16.82 4.18
CA LEU A 72 4.85 -15.79 3.16
C LEU A 72 3.52 -15.11 2.80
N ASN A 73 2.43 -15.87 2.66
CA ASN A 73 1.11 -15.29 2.41
C ASN A 73 0.63 -14.42 3.59
N ASN A 74 0.89 -14.84 4.84
CA ASN A 74 0.57 -14.04 6.01
C ASN A 74 1.38 -12.74 6.05
N VAL A 75 2.69 -12.81 5.74
CA VAL A 75 3.56 -11.63 5.67
C VAL A 75 3.06 -10.62 4.63
N SER A 76 2.78 -11.06 3.41
CA SER A 76 2.28 -10.17 2.35
C SER A 76 0.94 -9.51 2.75
N THR A 77 0.08 -10.25 3.44
CA THR A 77 -1.21 -9.73 3.92
C THR A 77 -1.01 -8.70 5.04
N THR A 78 -0.18 -9.01 6.05
CA THR A 78 0.13 -8.08 7.15
C THR A 78 0.82 -6.82 6.65
N VAL A 79 1.81 -6.94 5.77
CA VAL A 79 2.52 -5.80 5.17
C VAL A 79 1.55 -4.92 4.38
N ARG A 80 0.66 -5.51 3.59
CA ARG A 80 -0.36 -4.76 2.85
C ARG A 80 -1.29 -4.01 3.79
N ASP A 81 -1.78 -4.66 4.84
CA ASP A 81 -2.71 -4.04 5.80
C ASP A 81 -2.05 -2.90 6.58
N ASP A 82 -0.79 -3.07 7.00
CA ASP A 82 -0.02 -2.04 7.69
C ASP A 82 0.26 -0.85 6.79
N VAL A 83 0.71 -1.08 5.56
CA VAL A 83 0.98 -0.01 4.59
C VAL A 83 -0.29 0.74 4.23
N LEU A 84 -1.42 0.04 4.04
CA LEU A 84 -2.70 0.70 3.81
C LEU A 84 -3.10 1.53 5.02
N ARG A 85 -2.97 1.00 6.24
CA ARG A 85 -3.23 1.76 7.47
C ARG A 85 -2.35 3.01 7.59
N GLU A 86 -1.06 2.90 7.30
CA GLU A 86 -0.09 3.98 7.43
C GLU A 86 -0.13 4.99 6.31
N MET A 87 -0.48 4.61 5.07
CA MET A 87 -0.40 5.51 3.90
C MET A 87 -1.75 5.85 3.27
N ALA A 88 -2.73 4.95 3.36
CA ALA A 88 -4.08 5.21 2.85
C ALA A 88 -5.01 5.79 3.93
N PHE A 89 -4.76 5.50 5.22
CA PHE A 89 -5.60 5.95 6.35
C PHE A 89 -4.92 6.93 7.32
N THR A 90 -3.70 7.41 7.05
CA THR A 90 -3.10 8.44 7.91
C THR A 90 -3.86 9.75 7.78
N GLU A 91 -4.37 10.21 8.93
CA GLU A 91 -4.77 11.57 9.11
C GLU A 91 -3.54 12.49 8.93
N PRO A 92 -3.62 13.57 8.13
CA PRO A 92 -2.60 14.61 8.11
C PRO A 92 -2.67 15.32 9.46
N GLY A 93 -1.96 14.78 10.45
CA GLY A 93 -1.99 15.27 11.82
C GLY A 93 -1.36 14.36 12.88
N SER A 94 -1.10 13.07 12.60
CA SER A 94 -0.50 12.18 13.61
C SER A 94 1.03 12.19 13.65
N LEU A 95 1.68 13.09 12.91
CA LEU A 95 3.09 13.45 13.15
C LEU A 95 3.11 14.60 14.17
N ILE A 96 2.89 14.28 15.45
CA ILE A 96 3.28 15.10 16.59
C ILE A 96 3.83 14.19 17.68
#